data_AF-A0A7W1QT01-F1
#
_entry.id   AF-A0A7W1QT01-F1
#
_cell.length_a   1.000
_cell.length_b   1.000
_cell.length_c   1.000
_cell.angle_alpha   90.00
_cell.angle_beta   90.00
_cell.angle_gamma   90.00
#
_symmetry.space_group_name_H-M   'P 1'
#
loop_
_entity.id
_entity.type
_entity.pdbx_description
1 polymer ?
#
loop_
_entity_poly.entity_id
_entity_poly.type
_entity_poly.pdbx_seq_one_letter_code
_entity_poly.pdbx_strand_id
1 'polypeptide(L)'
;MDRLIPQLIPLLFTGLIGLVPLLFIGFFVWMFIRARKKAEERRLMFQQAAQMMGWAFMPVGNFAMIPNIASYYLFTMGNAYSRKIENMMYGTVDGGRAAVFDYTYVTGGGKNSQRHNLTVAYFQSNNLRLPLFSLRPENVFHKMFGAFGYQDIDFANRPEFSKRYLLRGQDEQN
;
A
#
# COMPACT_ATOMS: atom_id res chain seq x y z
N MET A 1 -63.49 -8.39 -10.00
CA MET A 1 -62.01 -8.39 -10.03
C MET A 1 -61.39 -7.15 -9.37
N ASP A 2 -62.15 -6.06 -9.12
CA ASP A 2 -61.64 -4.80 -8.54
C ASP A 2 -61.19 -4.82 -7.07
N ARG A 3 -61.58 -5.81 -6.25
CA ARG A 3 -61.23 -5.82 -4.81
C ARG A 3 -59.91 -6.55 -4.48
N LEU A 4 -59.32 -7.26 -5.44
CA LEU A 4 -58.09 -8.05 -5.24
C LEU A 4 -56.81 -7.21 -5.39
N ILE A 5 -56.82 -6.24 -6.31
CA ILE A 5 -55.67 -5.36 -6.61
C ILE A 5 -55.18 -4.57 -5.38
N PRO A 6 -56.04 -3.94 -4.54
CA PRO A 6 -55.56 -3.16 -3.39
C PRO A 6 -54.97 -4.00 -2.24
N GLN A 7 -55.25 -5.30 -2.17
CA GLN A 7 -54.67 -6.19 -1.14
C GLN A 7 -53.33 -6.83 -1.58
N LEU A 8 -53.08 -6.92 -2.88
CA LEU A 8 -51.83 -7.46 -3.43
C LEU A 8 -50.65 -6.50 -3.29
N ILE A 9 -50.90 -5.19 -3.37
CA ILE A 9 -49.88 -4.14 -3.25
C ILE A 9 -49.12 -4.21 -1.90
N PRO A 10 -49.78 -4.19 -0.72
CA PRO A 10 -49.06 -4.27 0.56
C PRO A 10 -48.32 -5.59 0.76
N LEU A 11 -48.82 -6.71 0.21
CA LEU A 11 -48.15 -8.02 0.27
C LEU A 11 -46.86 -8.06 -0.58
N LEU A 12 -46.88 -7.41 -1.75
CA LEU A 12 -45.69 -7.23 -2.59
C LEU A 12 -44.68 -6.30 -1.92
N PHE A 13 -45.14 -5.23 -1.26
CA PHE A 13 -44.28 -4.33 -0.50
C PHE A 13 -43.61 -5.01 0.70
N THR A 14 -44.32 -5.84 1.48
CA THR A 14 -43.72 -6.55 2.63
C THR A 14 -42.73 -7.63 2.19
N GLY A 15 -43.02 -8.37 1.11
CA GLY A 15 -42.07 -9.31 0.51
C GLY A 15 -40.80 -8.63 -0.02
N LEU A 16 -40.94 -7.46 -0.66
CA LEU A 16 -39.81 -6.66 -1.15
C LEU A 16 -38.94 -6.13 0.00
N ILE A 17 -39.55 -5.71 1.12
CA ILE A 17 -38.84 -5.25 2.32
C ILE A 17 -38.00 -6.38 2.96
N GLY A 18 -38.43 -7.63 2.89
CA GLY A 18 -37.65 -8.79 3.37
C GLY A 18 -36.50 -9.21 2.44
N LEU A 19 -36.70 -9.06 1.12
CA LEU A 19 -35.71 -9.45 0.11
C LEU A 19 -34.49 -8.51 0.08
N VAL A 20 -34.71 -7.20 0.25
CA VAL A 20 -33.65 -6.19 0.16
C VAL A 20 -32.53 -6.41 1.21
N PRO A 21 -32.80 -6.60 2.51
CA PRO A 21 -31.77 -6.93 3.51
C PRO A 21 -31.00 -8.21 3.19
N LEU A 22 -31.66 -9.26 2.69
CA LEU A 22 -31.01 -10.50 2.30
C LEU A 22 -30.02 -10.29 1.14
N LEU A 23 -30.39 -9.48 0.15
CA LEU A 23 -29.49 -9.09 -0.94
C LEU A 23 -28.30 -8.28 -0.43
N PHE A 24 -28.51 -7.33 0.49
CA PHE A 24 -27.41 -6.59 1.12
C PHE A 24 -26.47 -7.52 1.88
N ILE A 25 -26.99 -8.43 2.70
CA ILE A 25 -26.18 -9.42 3.43
C ILE A 25 -25.37 -10.27 2.44
N GLY A 26 -26.02 -10.81 1.40
CA GLY A 26 -25.35 -11.58 0.36
C GLY A 26 -24.23 -10.79 -0.33
N PHE A 27 -24.48 -9.52 -0.65
CA PHE A 27 -23.49 -8.62 -1.23
C PHE A 27 -22.27 -8.41 -0.31
N PHE A 28 -22.48 -8.13 0.98
CA PHE A 28 -21.39 -7.94 1.94
C PHE A 28 -20.60 -9.23 2.19
N VAL A 29 -21.27 -10.39 2.27
CA VAL A 29 -20.62 -11.70 2.38
C VAL A 29 -19.78 -11.99 1.14
N TRP A 30 -20.32 -11.77 -0.05
CA TRP A 30 -19.58 -11.92 -1.31
C TRP A 30 -18.36 -11.00 -1.37
N MET A 31 -18.51 -9.73 -0.97
CA MET A 31 -17.40 -8.76 -0.93
C MET A 31 -16.30 -9.22 0.03
N PHE A 32 -16.68 -9.75 1.21
CA PHE A 32 -15.74 -10.28 2.20
C PHE A 32 -14.96 -11.50 1.67
N ILE A 33 -15.66 -12.45 1.04
CA ILE A 33 -15.04 -13.63 0.43
C ILE A 33 -14.08 -13.22 -0.69
N ARG A 34 -14.51 -12.30 -1.56
CA ARG A 34 -13.67 -11.80 -2.65
C ARG A 34 -12.40 -11.11 -2.14
N ALA A 35 -12.52 -10.32 -1.06
CA ALA A 35 -11.37 -9.66 -0.44
C ALA A 35 -10.37 -10.68 0.13
N ARG A 36 -10.85 -11.72 0.81
CA ARG A 36 -10.03 -12.83 1.32
C ARG A 36 -9.30 -13.57 0.20
N LYS A 37 -10.05 -13.96 -0.85
CA LYS A 37 -9.49 -14.68 -1.99
C LYS A 37 -8.40 -13.89 -2.69
N LYS A 38 -8.62 -12.58 -2.93
CA LYS A 38 -7.61 -11.70 -3.53
C LYS A 38 -6.34 -11.60 -2.67
N ALA A 39 -6.47 -11.58 -1.35
CA ALA A 39 -5.32 -11.54 -0.44
C ALA A 39 -4.54 -12.86 -0.46
N GLU A 40 -5.23 -14.00 -0.56
CA GLU A 40 -4.60 -15.32 -0.73
C GLU A 40 -3.89 -15.46 -2.07
N GLU A 41 -4.54 -15.07 -3.18
CA GLU A 41 -3.93 -15.06 -4.51
C GLU A 41 -2.64 -14.22 -4.52
N ARG A 42 -2.69 -13.02 -3.93
CA ARG A 42 -1.52 -12.14 -3.79
C ARG A 42 -0.38 -12.81 -3.01
N ARG A 43 -0.71 -13.48 -1.90
CA ARG A 43 0.26 -14.22 -1.08
C ARG A 43 0.92 -15.35 -1.88
N LEU A 44 0.13 -16.12 -2.61
CA LEU A 44 0.63 -17.21 -3.45
C LEU A 44 1.57 -16.69 -4.54
N MET A 45 1.25 -15.56 -5.18
CA MET A 45 2.12 -14.94 -6.18
C MET A 45 3.50 -14.58 -5.62
N PHE A 46 3.55 -14.00 -4.42
CA PHE A 46 4.84 -13.70 -3.76
C PHE A 46 5.61 -14.96 -3.37
N GLN A 47 4.91 -15.96 -2.83
CA GLN A 47 5.53 -17.22 -2.47
C GLN A 47 6.13 -17.93 -3.70
N GLN A 48 5.41 -17.97 -4.81
CA GLN A 48 5.88 -18.53 -6.07
C GLN A 48 7.07 -17.73 -6.63
N ALA A 49 6.99 -16.40 -6.64
CA ALA A 49 8.10 -15.55 -7.08
C ALA A 49 9.35 -15.78 -6.23
N ALA A 50 9.21 -15.89 -4.91
CA ALA A 50 10.32 -16.20 -4.02
C ALA A 50 10.96 -17.56 -4.37
N GLN A 51 10.14 -18.60 -4.57
CA GLN A 51 10.63 -19.93 -4.97
C GLN A 51 11.39 -19.90 -6.30
N MET A 52 10.86 -19.20 -7.31
CA MET A 52 11.51 -19.06 -8.62
C MET A 52 12.86 -18.35 -8.54
N MET A 53 13.02 -17.42 -7.60
CA MET A 53 14.27 -16.69 -7.36
C MET A 53 15.22 -17.41 -6.38
N GLY A 54 14.83 -18.54 -5.81
CA GLY A 54 15.57 -19.19 -4.72
C GLY A 54 15.61 -18.36 -3.43
N TRP A 55 14.63 -17.48 -3.23
CA TRP A 55 14.50 -16.60 -2.07
C TRP A 55 13.59 -17.21 -0.99
N ALA A 56 13.74 -16.71 0.22
CA ALA A 56 12.85 -17.03 1.32
C ALA A 56 11.57 -16.19 1.26
N PHE A 57 10.48 -16.72 1.80
CA PHE A 57 9.18 -16.05 1.87
C PHE A 57 8.62 -16.05 3.30
N MET A 58 8.00 -14.94 3.70
CA MET A 58 7.29 -14.77 4.95
C MET A 58 5.93 -14.09 4.72
N PRO A 59 4.82 -14.68 5.19
CA PRO A 59 3.49 -14.08 5.03
C PRO A 59 3.30 -12.81 5.85
N VAL A 60 3.95 -12.73 7.02
CA VAL A 60 4.00 -11.55 7.89
C VAL A 60 5.46 -11.17 8.03
N GLY A 61 5.82 -9.97 7.55
CA GLY A 61 7.18 -9.49 7.59
C GLY A 61 7.58 -8.93 8.94
N ASN A 62 8.90 -8.75 9.12
CA ASN A 62 9.47 -8.17 10.33
C ASN A 62 10.27 -6.92 9.97
N PHE A 63 9.90 -5.78 10.56
CA PHE A 63 10.61 -4.50 10.38
C PHE A 63 12.10 -4.58 10.73
N ALA A 64 12.50 -5.48 11.63
CA ALA A 64 13.91 -5.69 12.00
C ALA A 64 14.77 -6.24 10.86
N MET A 65 14.18 -6.80 9.80
CA MET A 65 14.91 -7.28 8.63
C MET A 65 15.37 -6.16 7.69
N ILE A 66 14.94 -4.93 7.95
CA ILE A 66 15.32 -3.74 7.20
C ILE A 66 16.14 -2.85 8.14
N PRO A 67 17.49 -2.95 8.09
CA PRO A 67 18.35 -2.09 8.89
C PRO A 67 18.04 -0.61 8.66
N ASN A 68 18.10 0.17 9.73
CA ASN A 68 17.82 1.61 9.71
C ASN A 68 16.46 1.97 9.12
N ILE A 69 15.44 1.10 9.26
CA ILE A 69 14.12 1.33 8.66
C ILE A 69 13.54 2.72 8.98
N ALA A 70 13.81 3.26 10.16
CA ALA A 70 13.35 4.58 10.60
C ALA A 70 13.99 5.75 9.82
N SER A 71 15.13 5.56 9.14
CA SER A 71 15.75 6.61 8.34
C SER A 71 15.06 6.82 6.99
N TYR A 72 14.26 5.85 6.52
CA TYR A 72 13.49 6.04 5.30
C TYR A 72 12.14 6.68 5.61
N TYR A 73 11.90 7.85 5.02
CA TYR A 73 10.69 8.63 5.22
C TYR A 73 9.39 7.83 5.01
N LEU A 74 9.37 6.88 4.07
CA LEU A 74 8.23 6.00 3.85
C LEU A 74 7.78 5.27 5.12
N PHE A 75 8.72 4.80 5.93
CA PHE A 75 8.40 4.05 7.15
C PHE A 75 8.09 4.96 8.34
N THR A 76 8.26 6.28 8.23
CA THR A 76 7.80 7.24 9.23
C THR A 76 6.38 7.73 8.97
N MET A 77 5.77 7.34 7.84
CA MET A 77 4.43 7.79 7.47
C MET A 77 3.31 7.08 8.23
N GLY A 78 2.24 7.85 8.48
CA GLY A 78 1.03 7.36 9.12
C GLY A 78 1.20 7.01 10.60
N ASN A 79 0.13 6.48 11.17
CA ASN A 79 0.10 6.11 12.58
C ASN A 79 1.02 4.92 12.85
N ALA A 80 1.86 5.00 13.88
CA ALA A 80 2.89 3.99 14.15
C ALA A 80 2.35 2.55 14.24
N TYR A 81 1.25 2.37 14.96
CA TYR A 81 0.59 1.08 15.18
C TYR A 81 -0.15 0.54 13.95
N SER A 82 -0.34 1.36 12.90
CA SER A 82 -1.04 0.94 11.67
C SER A 82 -0.11 0.32 10.64
N ARG A 83 1.21 0.48 10.82
CA ARG A 83 2.23 0.05 9.87
C ARG A 83 2.36 -1.46 9.87
N LYS A 84 2.33 -2.08 8.69
CA LYS A 84 2.45 -3.54 8.52
C LYS A 84 3.30 -3.88 7.31
N ILE A 85 4.10 -4.91 7.44
CA ILE A 85 4.78 -5.59 6.33
C ILE A 85 4.14 -6.96 6.18
N GLU A 86 3.70 -7.28 4.97
CA GLU A 86 3.10 -8.58 4.61
C GLU A 86 3.73 -9.09 3.32
N ASN A 87 3.60 -10.39 3.06
CA ASN A 87 4.09 -11.03 1.84
C ASN A 87 5.55 -10.68 1.52
N MET A 88 6.46 -10.83 2.49
CA MET A 88 7.86 -10.47 2.31
C MET A 88 8.64 -11.61 1.67
N MET A 89 9.20 -11.39 0.49
CA MET A 89 10.21 -12.24 -0.11
C MET A 89 11.59 -11.59 0.01
N TYR A 90 12.63 -12.36 0.34
CA TYR A 90 13.97 -11.82 0.56
C TYR A 90 15.06 -12.83 0.26
N GLY A 91 16.23 -12.31 -0.13
CA GLY A 91 17.38 -13.11 -0.50
C GLY A 91 18.60 -12.24 -0.76
N THR A 92 19.45 -12.70 -1.67
CA THR A 92 20.64 -11.97 -2.09
C THR A 92 20.64 -11.73 -3.59
N VAL A 93 21.17 -10.57 -4.01
CA VAL A 93 21.38 -10.18 -5.41
C VAL A 93 22.74 -9.50 -5.48
N ASP A 94 23.62 -9.95 -6.37
CA ASP A 94 24.96 -9.38 -6.59
C ASP A 94 25.77 -9.17 -5.30
N GLY A 95 25.68 -10.13 -4.37
CA GLY A 95 26.36 -10.08 -3.07
C GLY A 95 25.74 -9.11 -2.05
N GLY A 96 24.67 -8.41 -2.40
CA GLY A 96 23.86 -7.58 -1.52
C GLY A 96 22.60 -8.29 -1.02
N ARG A 97 21.98 -7.76 0.04
CA ARG A 97 20.66 -8.21 0.52
C ARG A 97 19.56 -7.50 -0.24
N ALA A 98 18.52 -8.23 -0.61
CA ALA A 98 17.33 -7.67 -1.25
C ALA A 98 16.06 -8.22 -0.61
N ALA A 99 15.01 -7.41 -0.61
CA ALA A 99 13.68 -7.83 -0.19
C ALA A 99 12.60 -7.10 -1.01
N VAL A 100 11.47 -7.77 -1.23
CA VAL A 100 10.27 -7.17 -1.80
C VAL A 100 9.07 -7.57 -0.94
N PHE A 101 8.21 -6.63 -0.59
CA PHE A 101 7.10 -6.86 0.32
C PHE A 101 5.95 -5.90 0.10
N ASP A 102 4.76 -6.28 0.58
CA ASP A 102 3.63 -5.38 0.69
C ASP A 102 3.73 -4.58 2.01
N TYR A 103 3.59 -3.26 1.93
CA TYR A 103 3.64 -2.35 3.06
C TYR A 103 2.32 -1.57 3.16
N THR A 104 1.76 -1.55 4.36
CA THR A 104 0.52 -0.83 4.65
C THR A 104 0.73 0.18 5.77
N TYR A 105 0.15 1.37 5.63
CA TYR A 105 0.04 2.35 6.71
C TYR A 105 -1.26 3.14 6.61
N VAL A 106 -1.67 3.77 7.71
CA VAL A 106 -2.89 4.59 7.78
C VAL A 106 -2.54 6.01 8.17
N THR A 107 -3.04 6.98 7.41
CA THR A 107 -2.93 8.42 7.71
C THR A 107 -4.26 8.97 8.21
N GLY A 108 -4.21 10.00 9.06
CA GLY A 108 -5.40 10.63 9.63
C GLY A 108 -5.96 9.85 10.84
N GLY A 109 -7.15 10.23 11.28
CA GLY A 109 -7.82 9.66 12.44
C GLY A 109 -9.34 9.70 12.33
N GLY A 110 -10.02 8.77 13.00
CA GLY A 110 -11.47 8.68 13.01
C GLY A 110 -12.08 8.57 11.62
N LYS A 111 -13.05 9.44 11.31
CA LYS A 111 -13.78 9.45 10.03
C LYS A 111 -12.92 9.84 8.82
N ASN A 112 -11.75 10.43 9.04
CA ASN A 112 -10.83 10.89 7.98
C ASN A 112 -9.60 9.98 7.84
N SER A 113 -9.71 8.72 8.28
CA SER A 113 -8.67 7.71 8.13
C SER A 113 -8.55 7.26 6.67
N GLN A 114 -7.34 7.27 6.13
CA GLN A 114 -7.03 6.73 4.80
C GLN A 114 -5.95 5.64 4.90
N ARG A 115 -6.23 4.48 4.31
CA ARG A 115 -5.30 3.34 4.23
C ARG A 115 -4.52 3.41 2.92
N HIS A 116 -3.22 3.25 3.01
CA HIS A 116 -2.28 3.19 1.89
C HIS A 116 -1.68 1.80 1.84
N ASN A 117 -1.66 1.18 0.66
CA ASN A 117 -1.02 -0.12 0.42
C ASN A 117 -0.02 0.05 -0.72
N LEU A 118 1.20 -0.41 -0.51
CA LEU A 118 2.33 -0.25 -1.43
C LEU A 118 3.06 -1.57 -1.58
N THR A 119 3.68 -1.79 -2.73
CA THR A 119 4.73 -2.80 -2.86
C THR A 119 6.07 -2.09 -2.80
N VAL A 120 6.95 -2.56 -1.92
CA VAL A 120 8.24 -1.93 -1.64
C VAL A 120 9.33 -2.92 -2.00
N ALA A 121 10.32 -2.46 -2.76
CA ALA A 121 11.58 -3.15 -2.97
C ALA A 121 12.68 -2.48 -2.13
N TYR A 122 13.45 -3.29 -1.42
CA TYR A 122 14.55 -2.89 -0.57
C TYR A 122 15.83 -3.54 -1.07
N PHE A 123 16.89 -2.75 -1.15
CA PHE A 123 18.22 -3.19 -1.56
C PHE A 123 19.25 -2.67 -0.58
N GLN A 124 20.19 -3.53 -0.20
CA GLN A 124 21.34 -3.18 0.59
C GLN A 124 22.60 -3.80 -0.02
N SER A 125 23.56 -2.96 -0.36
CA SER A 125 24.87 -3.39 -0.82
C SER A 125 25.95 -2.51 -0.19
N ASN A 126 27.07 -3.12 0.21
CA ASN A 126 28.24 -2.38 0.69
C ASN A 126 28.92 -1.59 -0.44
N ASN A 127 28.62 -1.92 -1.70
CA ASN A 127 29.11 -1.20 -2.87
C ASN A 127 28.26 0.04 -3.20
N LEU A 128 27.09 0.19 -2.55
CA LEU A 128 26.17 1.30 -2.81
C LEU A 128 26.53 2.50 -1.92
N ARG A 129 27.40 3.38 -2.41
CA ARG A 129 27.75 4.64 -1.75
C ARG A 129 26.92 5.79 -2.34
N LEU A 130 25.60 5.75 -2.12
CA LEU A 130 24.71 6.82 -2.57
C LEU A 130 24.62 7.92 -1.52
N PRO A 131 24.49 9.19 -1.94
CA PRO A 131 24.10 10.26 -1.03
C PRO A 131 22.72 9.97 -0.44
N LEU A 132 22.41 10.59 0.68
CA LEU A 132 21.09 10.46 1.29
C LEU A 132 20.10 11.36 0.54
N PHE A 133 19.26 10.73 -0.29
CA PHE A 133 18.23 11.43 -1.06
C PHE A 133 16.92 10.64 -1.12
N SER A 134 15.86 11.33 -1.52
CA SER A 134 14.58 10.74 -1.90
C SER A 134 14.12 11.31 -3.24
N LEU A 135 13.68 10.44 -4.14
CA LEU A 135 13.13 10.81 -5.43
C LEU A 135 11.72 10.25 -5.55
N ARG A 136 10.76 11.08 -5.96
CA ARG A 136 9.36 10.64 -6.13
C ARG A 136 8.69 11.40 -7.27
N PRO A 137 7.74 10.79 -8.01
CA PRO A 137 6.96 11.55 -8.98
C PRO A 137 6.06 12.57 -8.28
N GLU A 138 5.91 13.75 -8.85
CA GLU A 138 5.25 14.91 -8.22
C GLU A 138 3.79 14.62 -7.82
N ASN A 139 3.05 13.92 -8.69
CA ASN A 139 1.61 13.74 -8.56
C ASN A 139 1.17 12.57 -7.64
N VAL A 140 2.07 11.68 -7.25
CA VAL A 140 1.66 10.39 -6.65
C VAL A 140 1.19 10.58 -5.20
N PHE A 141 1.53 11.70 -4.54
CA PHE A 141 1.28 11.87 -3.11
C PHE A 141 1.11 13.34 -2.68
N HIS A 142 0.10 14.03 -3.21
CA HIS A 142 -0.25 15.44 -2.92
C HIS A 142 -0.51 15.83 -1.44
N LYS A 143 -0.24 14.96 -0.45
CA LYS A 143 -0.34 15.28 0.99
C LYS A 143 0.86 14.81 1.84
N MET A 144 1.96 14.37 1.23
CA MET A 144 3.18 13.94 1.94
C MET A 144 4.14 15.11 2.14
N PHE A 145 3.66 16.17 2.79
CA PHE A 145 4.46 17.30 3.25
C PHE A 145 4.61 17.22 4.76
N GLY A 146 5.82 16.91 5.21
CA GLY A 146 6.19 17.03 6.63
C GLY A 146 7.34 16.10 7.01
N ALA A 147 8.43 16.70 7.47
CA ALA A 147 9.59 16.16 8.18
C ALA A 147 10.75 15.56 7.34
N PHE A 148 11.80 16.36 7.14
CA PHE A 148 13.11 16.24 7.82
C PHE A 148 14.17 17.07 7.08
N GLY A 149 14.26 18.39 7.24
CA GLY A 149 15.44 19.20 6.85
C GLY A 149 15.97 19.14 5.39
N TYR A 150 15.36 18.36 4.50
CA TYR A 150 15.83 18.15 3.12
C TYR A 150 15.21 19.21 2.21
N GLN A 151 16.08 19.91 1.50
CA GLN A 151 15.69 20.89 0.49
C GLN A 151 15.31 20.18 -0.81
N ASP A 152 14.45 20.82 -1.58
CA ASP A 152 14.10 20.38 -2.92
C ASP A 152 15.24 20.75 -3.87
N ILE A 153 15.67 19.83 -4.72
CA ILE A 153 16.80 20.02 -5.63
C ILE A 153 16.25 20.13 -7.05
N ASP A 154 16.26 21.36 -7.56
CA ASP A 154 15.81 21.68 -8.91
C ASP A 154 16.96 21.76 -9.90
N PHE A 155 16.79 21.12 -11.05
CA PHE A 155 17.78 21.15 -12.12
C PHE A 155 17.37 22.17 -13.19
N ALA A 156 17.96 23.37 -13.16
CA ALA A 156 17.70 24.41 -14.17
C ALA A 156 17.92 23.92 -15.61
N ASN A 157 18.92 23.04 -15.82
CA ASN A 157 19.24 22.46 -17.12
C ASN A 157 18.35 21.27 -17.51
N ARG A 158 17.43 20.82 -16.63
CA ARG A 158 16.50 19.70 -16.87
C ARG A 158 15.09 20.01 -16.34
N PRO A 159 14.41 21.02 -16.91
CA PRO A 159 13.10 21.47 -16.40
C PRO A 159 12.01 20.39 -16.49
N GLU A 160 12.05 19.51 -17.49
CA GLU A 160 11.09 18.40 -17.59
C GLU A 160 11.26 17.34 -16.50
N PHE A 161 12.44 17.23 -15.88
CA PHE A 161 12.65 16.35 -14.73
C PHE A 161 12.05 16.98 -13.47
N SER A 162 12.37 18.25 -13.19
CA SER A 162 11.84 18.99 -12.03
C SER A 162 10.31 19.09 -12.04
N LYS A 163 9.67 19.17 -13.21
CA LYS A 163 8.19 19.13 -13.36
C LYS A 163 7.54 17.77 -13.13
N ARG A 164 8.32 16.69 -13.07
CA ARG A 164 7.79 15.31 -12.99
C ARG A 164 8.21 14.63 -11.72
N TYR A 165 9.33 15.03 -11.14
CA TYR A 165 9.94 14.39 -10.00
C TYR A 165 10.38 15.43 -8.98
N LEU A 166 10.05 15.14 -7.74
CA LEU A 166 10.55 15.84 -6.57
C LEU A 166 11.79 15.12 -6.05
N LEU A 167 12.96 15.75 -6.12
CA LEU A 167 14.21 15.25 -5.58
C LEU A 167 14.54 16.01 -4.30
N ARG A 168 14.73 15.30 -3.19
CA ARG A 168 15.14 15.90 -1.92
C ARG A 168 16.42 15.28 -1.42
N GLY A 169 17.33 16.10 -0.93
CA GLY A 169 18.63 15.68 -0.41
C GLY A 169 19.14 16.63 0.68
N GLN A 170 20.15 16.18 1.40
CA GLN A 170 20.75 16.96 2.50
C GLN A 170 21.68 18.06 1.97
N ASP A 171 22.16 17.91 0.74
CA ASP A 171 23.12 18.78 0.09
C ASP A 171 22.65 19.06 -1.35
N GLU A 172 22.44 20.33 -1.68
CA GLU A 172 22.05 20.78 -3.02
C GLU A 172 23.28 20.92 -3.94
N GLN A 173 24.49 21.01 -3.36
CA GLN A 173 25.73 21.29 -4.09
C GLN A 173 26.58 20.02 -4.22
N ASN A 174 26.39 19.26 -5.29
CA ASN A 174 27.44 18.39 -5.84
C ASN A 174 27.50 18.51 -7.36
#